data_AF-A0A930MSG2-F1
#
_entry.id   AF-A0A930MSG2-F1
#
_cell.length_a   1.000
_cell.length_b   1.000
_cell.length_c   1.000
_cell.angle_alpha   90.00
_cell.angle_beta   90.00
_cell.angle_gamma   90.00
#
_symmetry.space_group_name_H-M   'P 1'
#
loop_
_entity.id
_entity.type
_entity.pdbx_description
1 polymer ?
#
loop_
_entity_poly.entity_id
_entity_poly.type
_entity_poly.pdbx_seq_one_letter_code
_entity_poly.pdbx_strand_id
1 'polypeptide(L)'
;MIVVGSWKGCDESMLIFSTRLPVKDTLTKEKFFELVVRWNQGSPHDRIDGVAWDGGAHHRWGDEVRMLEITEHDEIAAARFVRNEAHGVNWNTEFILRTDRKEIGIYLSREATENTIYFHKNFKPPYFLKILMREGVLGQDLGLSISDHPHAFGMVEQERLMLVQLCLNETTAFRLPVVYLTRDWFTEHCVVDEVGLARRLCGVAHVLVESDKDVSRILKDMCSGQNVYDGGMAIYF
;
A
#
# COMPACT_ATOMS: atom_id res chain seq x y z
N MET A 1 -22.67 -17.01 6.98
CA MET A 1 -22.64 -17.44 8.40
C MET A 1 -21.50 -16.70 9.07
N ILE A 2 -21.81 -15.66 9.84
CA ILE A 2 -20.83 -14.96 10.65
C ILE A 2 -20.81 -15.71 11.98
N VAL A 3 -19.74 -16.43 12.26
CA VAL A 3 -19.52 -17.03 13.58
C VAL A 3 -18.98 -15.91 14.47
N VAL A 4 -19.81 -15.47 15.41
CA VAL A 4 -19.41 -14.59 16.50
C VAL A 4 -18.71 -15.48 17.53
N GLY A 5 -17.38 -15.45 17.52
CA GLY A 5 -16.51 -16.16 18.48
C GLY A 5 -16.22 -15.29 19.69
N SER A 6 -16.34 -15.90 20.87
CA SER A 6 -16.24 -15.33 22.21
C SER A 6 -14.85 -14.80 22.58
N TRP A 7 -14.84 -13.67 23.27
CA TRP A 7 -13.69 -13.07 23.95
C TRP A 7 -13.11 -14.00 25.03
N LYS A 8 -11.80 -14.31 24.91
CA LYS A 8 -10.91 -14.64 26.03
C LYS A 8 -9.53 -14.04 25.74
N GLY A 9 -8.98 -13.38 26.75
CA GLY A 9 -7.81 -12.51 26.65
C GLY A 9 -6.59 -13.15 25.99
N CYS A 10 -6.19 -12.51 24.90
CA CYS A 10 -4.84 -12.43 24.35
C CYS A 10 -4.74 -10.99 23.84
N ASP A 11 -3.58 -10.35 23.94
CA ASP A 11 -3.31 -9.10 23.21
C ASP A 11 -3.43 -9.40 21.71
N GLU A 12 -4.63 -9.29 21.17
CA GLU A 12 -4.87 -9.47 19.74
C GLU A 12 -4.55 -8.15 19.06
N SER A 13 -3.26 -7.96 18.75
CA SER A 13 -2.82 -6.96 17.80
C SER A 13 -3.50 -7.25 16.45
N MET A 14 -4.50 -6.45 16.08
CA MET A 14 -5.22 -6.62 14.82
C MET A 14 -4.47 -5.88 13.72
N LEU A 15 -3.91 -6.63 12.76
CA LEU A 15 -3.40 -6.07 11.52
C LEU A 15 -4.56 -5.49 10.70
N ILE A 16 -4.52 -4.19 10.44
CA ILE A 16 -5.59 -3.47 9.72
C ILE A 16 -5.16 -3.01 8.33
N PHE A 17 -3.85 -2.90 8.10
CA PHE A 17 -3.29 -2.62 6.79
C PHE A 17 -1.92 -3.26 6.65
N SER A 18 -1.66 -3.84 5.48
CA SER A 18 -0.36 -4.36 5.11
C SER A 18 -0.14 -4.24 3.62
N THR A 19 1.07 -3.87 3.22
CA THR A 19 1.51 -3.95 1.83
C THR A 19 3.00 -4.27 1.76
N ARG A 20 3.43 -4.90 0.67
CA ARG A 20 4.83 -5.17 0.38
C ARG A 20 5.13 -4.65 -1.01
N LEU A 21 6.09 -3.75 -1.11
CA LEU A 21 6.41 -3.07 -2.35
C LEU A 21 7.85 -3.42 -2.79
N PRO A 22 8.08 -3.73 -4.07
CA PRO A 22 9.44 -3.74 -4.61
C PRO A 22 10.08 -2.36 -4.46
N VAL A 23 11.39 -2.34 -4.23
CA VAL A 23 12.19 -1.10 -4.09
C VAL A 23 13.41 -1.14 -5.01
N LYS A 24 13.96 0.02 -5.31
CA LYS A 24 15.21 0.15 -6.08
C LYS A 24 16.41 0.03 -5.15
N ASP A 25 17.58 -0.26 -5.71
CA ASP A 25 18.86 -0.28 -4.99
C ASP A 25 19.24 1.09 -4.41
N THR A 26 18.60 2.16 -4.88
CA THR A 26 18.76 3.51 -4.33
C THR A 26 18.12 3.67 -2.93
N LEU A 27 17.24 2.76 -2.51
CA LEU A 27 16.73 2.72 -1.14
C LEU A 27 17.68 1.91 -0.25
N THR A 28 18.81 2.50 0.10
CA THR A 28 19.72 1.92 1.09
C THR A 28 19.12 1.98 2.50
N LYS A 29 19.71 1.27 3.46
CA LYS A 29 19.27 1.31 4.86
C LYS A 29 19.38 2.72 5.45
N GLU A 30 20.46 3.43 5.11
CA GLU A 30 20.69 4.81 5.51
C GLU A 30 19.61 5.74 4.93
N LYS A 31 19.37 5.65 3.61
CA LYS A 31 18.31 6.43 2.96
C LYS A 31 16.94 6.11 3.56
N PHE A 32 16.68 4.85 3.89
CA PHE A 32 15.45 4.46 4.56
C PHE A 32 15.28 5.14 5.93
N PHE A 33 16.29 5.12 6.79
CA PHE A 33 16.23 5.82 8.08
C PHE A 33 16.09 7.33 7.95
N GLU A 34 16.78 7.97 6.99
CA GLU A 34 16.56 9.38 6.65
C GLU A 34 15.10 9.68 6.31
N LEU A 35 14.47 8.82 5.49
CA LEU A 35 13.07 8.98 5.11
C LEU A 35 12.13 8.74 6.29
N VAL A 36 12.43 7.80 7.18
CA VAL A 36 11.64 7.55 8.40
C VAL A 36 11.68 8.76 9.34
N VAL A 37 12.87 9.33 9.57
CA VAL A 37 13.02 10.56 10.36
C VAL A 37 12.24 11.71 9.71
N ARG A 38 12.40 11.91 8.39
CA ARG A 38 11.65 12.93 7.65
C ARG A 38 10.14 12.73 7.74
N TRP A 39 9.67 11.50 7.71
CA TRP A 39 8.25 11.17 7.87
C TRP A 39 7.72 11.57 9.25
N ASN A 40 8.43 11.23 10.32
CA ASN A 40 8.03 11.62 11.68
C ASN A 40 8.08 13.15 11.85
N GLN A 41 9.17 13.79 11.40
CA GLN A 41 9.38 15.24 11.53
C GLN A 41 8.42 16.06 10.66
N GLY A 42 7.95 15.51 9.54
CA GLY A 42 6.91 16.10 8.71
C GLY A 42 5.47 15.83 9.19
N SER A 43 5.27 15.08 10.27
CA SER A 43 3.93 14.75 10.75
C SER A 43 3.29 15.96 11.46
N PRO A 44 2.09 16.42 11.04
CA PRO A 44 1.42 17.56 11.67
C PRO A 44 0.86 17.22 13.06
N HIS A 45 0.64 15.92 13.33
CA HIS A 45 -0.03 15.48 14.54
C HIS A 45 0.85 14.59 15.41
N ASP A 46 1.77 13.82 14.82
CA ASP A 46 2.50 12.74 15.48
C ASP A 46 4.02 12.97 15.53
N ARG A 47 4.48 14.20 15.28
CA ARG A 47 5.89 14.56 15.41
C ARG A 47 6.37 14.33 16.85
N ILE A 48 7.55 13.74 16.98
CA ILE A 48 8.31 13.64 18.23
C ILE A 48 9.42 14.71 18.19
N ASP A 49 9.59 15.48 19.25
CA ASP A 49 10.61 16.52 19.28
C ASP A 49 12.03 15.92 19.40
N GLY A 50 12.98 16.50 18.66
CA GLY A 50 14.39 16.10 18.73
C GLY A 50 14.76 14.79 18.01
N VAL A 51 13.87 14.23 17.18
CA VAL A 51 14.24 13.07 16.33
C VAL A 51 15.25 13.51 15.28
N ALA A 52 16.47 13.03 15.43
CA ALA A 52 17.54 13.15 14.46
C ALA A 52 18.36 11.87 14.49
N TRP A 53 18.58 11.27 13.32
CA TRP A 53 19.44 10.11 13.18
C TRP A 53 20.82 10.54 12.69
N ASP A 54 21.87 10.13 13.41
CA ASP A 54 23.27 10.49 13.18
C ASP A 54 24.13 9.27 12.80
N GLY A 55 23.49 8.18 12.39
CA GLY A 55 24.14 6.90 12.09
C GLY A 55 23.96 5.87 13.21
N GLY A 56 24.42 4.65 13.00
CA GLY A 56 24.29 3.57 13.99
C GLY A 56 22.99 2.76 13.88
N ALA A 57 23.04 1.57 14.47
CA ALA A 57 22.10 0.49 14.18
C ALA A 57 20.84 0.49 15.04
N HIS A 58 20.77 1.26 16.12
CA HIS A 58 19.58 1.28 16.98
C HIS A 58 19.40 2.65 17.63
N HIS A 59 18.20 3.21 17.50
CA HIS A 59 17.81 4.46 18.15
C HIS A 59 16.36 4.39 18.58
N ARG A 60 16.03 5.10 19.66
CA ARG A 60 14.68 5.24 20.16
C ARG A 60 14.44 6.65 20.65
N TRP A 61 13.34 7.26 20.20
CA TRP A 61 12.90 8.59 20.57
C TRP A 61 11.46 8.56 21.07
N GLY A 62 11.10 9.56 21.87
CA GLY A 62 9.75 9.78 22.36
C GLY A 62 9.52 9.30 23.79
N ASP A 63 8.26 9.10 24.14
CA ASP A 63 7.76 8.85 25.49
C ASP A 63 6.71 7.72 25.48
N GLU A 64 5.95 7.61 26.57
CA GLU A 64 4.87 6.62 26.72
C GLU A 64 3.66 6.89 25.81
N VAL A 65 3.50 8.09 25.29
CA VAL A 65 2.40 8.46 24.39
C VAL A 65 2.78 8.18 22.95
N ARG A 66 4.01 8.53 22.56
CA ARG A 66 4.52 8.36 21.20
C ARG A 66 5.96 7.93 21.21
N MET A 67 6.26 6.86 20.51
CA MET A 67 7.60 6.32 20.44
C MET A 67 7.96 5.97 19.01
N LEU A 68 9.15 6.36 18.58
CA LEU A 68 9.75 5.95 17.32
C LEU A 68 11.03 5.19 17.63
N GLU A 69 11.12 3.98 17.14
CA GLU A 69 12.30 3.12 17.25
C GLU A 69 12.75 2.73 15.84
N ILE A 70 14.06 2.78 15.62
CA ILE A 70 14.69 2.25 14.41
C ILE A 70 15.70 1.19 14.81
N THR A 71 15.84 0.15 13.99
CA THR A 71 16.82 -0.90 14.23
C THR A 71 17.33 -1.46 12.90
N GLU A 72 18.61 -1.78 12.84
CA GLU A 72 19.29 -2.42 11.73
C GLU A 72 19.91 -3.73 12.19
N HIS A 73 19.72 -4.80 11.40
CA HIS A 73 20.38 -6.08 11.59
C HIS A 73 20.52 -6.80 10.25
N ASP A 74 21.75 -7.19 9.89
CA ASP A 74 22.08 -7.82 8.61
C ASP A 74 21.48 -7.06 7.41
N GLU A 75 20.61 -7.71 6.63
CA GLU A 75 19.95 -7.19 5.44
C GLU A 75 18.59 -6.53 5.73
N ILE A 76 18.31 -6.25 7.01
CA ILE A 76 17.04 -5.70 7.48
C ILE A 76 17.28 -4.34 8.16
N ALA A 77 16.52 -3.34 7.73
CA ALA A 77 16.33 -2.10 8.46
C ALA A 77 14.85 -1.94 8.78
N ALA A 78 14.52 -1.71 10.04
CA ALA A 78 13.16 -1.62 10.53
C ALA A 78 12.95 -0.31 11.28
N ALA A 79 11.75 0.23 11.17
CA ALA A 79 11.27 1.35 11.96
C ALA A 79 9.89 1.02 12.50
N ARG A 80 9.68 1.32 13.78
CA ARG A 80 8.43 1.10 14.49
C ARG A 80 7.99 2.41 15.14
N PHE A 81 6.79 2.84 14.82
CA PHE A 81 6.15 3.99 15.45
C PHE A 81 4.92 3.55 16.23
N VAL A 82 4.92 3.81 17.53
CA VAL A 82 3.81 3.53 18.44
C VAL A 82 3.15 4.85 18.84
N ARG A 83 1.81 4.88 18.80
CA ARG A 83 0.99 5.94 19.36
C ARG A 83 -0.05 5.34 20.29
N ASN A 84 0.08 5.63 21.57
CA ASN A 84 -0.86 5.21 22.61
C ASN A 84 -1.91 6.32 22.80
N GLU A 85 -3.17 6.01 22.51
CA GLU A 85 -4.28 6.95 22.69
C GLU A 85 -4.82 6.86 24.13
N ALA A 86 -5.24 8.00 24.68
CA ALA A 86 -5.76 8.09 26.05
C ALA A 86 -6.98 7.19 26.32
N HIS A 87 -7.70 6.78 25.27
CA HIS A 87 -8.86 5.89 25.35
C HIS A 87 -8.48 4.41 25.16
N GLY A 88 -7.21 4.05 25.38
CA GLY A 88 -6.76 2.68 25.45
C GLY A 88 -6.51 1.98 24.10
N VAL A 89 -6.44 2.73 23.00
CA VAL A 89 -6.10 2.16 21.68
C VAL A 89 -4.65 2.49 21.33
N ASN A 90 -3.85 1.45 21.14
CA ASN A 90 -2.45 1.58 20.74
C ASN A 90 -2.34 1.33 19.23
N TRP A 91 -1.79 2.30 18.50
CA TRP A 91 -1.50 2.19 17.08
C TRP A 91 -0.04 1.86 16.89
N ASN A 92 0.26 0.84 16.07
CA ASN A 92 1.61 0.46 15.72
C ASN A 92 1.77 0.53 14.20
N THR A 93 2.70 1.37 13.73
CA THR A 93 3.08 1.48 12.32
C THR A 93 4.50 0.97 12.16
N GLU A 94 4.69 -0.03 11.31
CA GLU A 94 5.99 -0.68 11.08
C GLU A 94 6.39 -0.55 9.61
N PHE A 95 7.63 -0.17 9.39
CA PHE A 95 8.29 -0.15 8.08
C PHE A 95 9.48 -1.10 8.14
N ILE A 96 9.54 -2.08 7.25
CA ILE A 96 10.60 -3.09 7.25
C ILE A 96 11.20 -3.17 5.86
N LEU A 97 12.37 -2.60 5.69
CA LEU A 97 13.18 -2.72 4.48
C LEU A 97 14.01 -4.00 4.53
N ARG A 98 13.95 -4.78 3.45
CA ARG A 98 14.81 -5.93 3.18
C ARG A 98 15.66 -5.66 1.95
N THR A 99 16.96 -5.43 2.15
CA THR A 99 17.92 -5.14 1.07
C THR A 99 18.18 -6.39 0.22
N ASP A 100 18.23 -7.57 0.83
CA ASP A 100 18.42 -8.85 0.15
C ASP A 100 17.30 -9.19 -0.85
N ARG A 101 16.07 -8.78 -0.53
CA ARG A 101 14.87 -9.02 -1.37
C ARG A 101 14.44 -7.82 -2.19
N LYS A 102 15.10 -6.66 -2.01
CA LYS A 102 14.71 -5.38 -2.61
C LYS A 102 13.23 -5.09 -2.41
N GLU A 103 12.81 -5.12 -1.16
CA GLU A 103 11.40 -5.02 -0.80
C GLU A 103 11.22 -4.25 0.51
N ILE A 104 10.14 -3.48 0.60
CA ILE A 104 9.71 -2.85 1.83
C ILE A 104 8.32 -3.34 2.23
N GLY A 105 8.20 -3.86 3.45
CA GLY A 105 6.91 -4.14 4.09
C GLY A 105 6.45 -2.94 4.90
N ILE A 106 5.16 -2.62 4.80
CA ILE A 106 4.53 -1.57 5.60
C ILE A 106 3.31 -2.17 6.28
N TYR A 107 3.25 -2.07 7.60
CA TYR A 107 2.22 -2.67 8.42
C TYR A 107 1.64 -1.62 9.35
N LEU A 108 0.32 -1.68 9.52
CA LEU A 108 -0.40 -0.90 10.52
C LEU A 108 -1.26 -1.88 11.29
N SER A 109 -1.00 -1.96 12.59
CA SER A 109 -1.79 -2.74 13.52
C SER A 109 -2.35 -1.85 14.62
N ARG A 110 -3.41 -2.35 15.25
CA ARG A 110 -4.02 -1.72 16.41
C ARG A 110 -4.17 -2.75 17.52
N GLU A 111 -4.00 -2.30 18.74
CA GLU A 111 -4.15 -3.12 19.94
C GLU A 111 -5.10 -2.40 20.89
N ALA A 112 -6.01 -3.16 21.49
CA ALA A 112 -7.02 -2.65 22.41
C ALA A 112 -6.61 -3.00 23.83
N THR A 113 -6.47 -2.00 24.69
CA THR A 113 -6.23 -2.23 26.12
C THR A 113 -7.54 -2.36 26.89
N GLU A 114 -7.45 -2.70 28.19
CA GLU A 114 -8.60 -2.79 29.10
C GLU A 114 -9.44 -1.50 29.21
N ASN A 115 -8.87 -0.36 28.82
CA ASN A 115 -9.52 0.96 28.86
C ASN A 115 -10.25 1.33 27.55
N THR A 116 -10.32 0.40 26.58
CA THR A 116 -10.88 0.69 25.25
C THR A 116 -12.40 0.90 25.30
N ILE A 117 -12.84 2.13 25.01
CA ILE A 117 -14.27 2.50 24.98
C ILE A 117 -14.85 2.62 23.56
N TYR A 118 -14.02 2.76 22.52
CA TYR A 118 -14.47 2.95 21.13
C TYR A 118 -13.39 2.56 20.10
N PHE A 119 -13.81 2.11 18.91
CA PHE A 119 -12.92 1.79 17.79
C PHE A 119 -13.19 2.67 16.56
N HIS A 120 -12.17 3.38 16.10
CA HIS A 120 -12.21 3.99 14.77
C HIS A 120 -12.10 2.90 13.69
N LYS A 121 -13.11 2.80 12.82
CA LYS A 121 -13.13 1.86 11.69
C LYS A 121 -12.25 2.30 10.52
N ASN A 122 -12.00 3.60 10.40
CA ASN A 122 -11.32 4.18 9.26
C ASN A 122 -9.82 4.31 9.56
N PHE A 123 -9.00 3.87 8.62
CA PHE A 123 -7.57 4.14 8.58
C PHE A 123 -7.22 4.74 7.23
N LYS A 124 -6.02 5.31 7.13
CA LYS A 124 -5.42 5.73 5.87
C LYS A 124 -4.06 5.03 5.75
N PRO A 125 -3.65 4.61 4.54
CA PRO A 125 -2.28 4.15 4.32
C PRO A 125 -1.29 5.20 4.85
N PRO A 126 -0.19 4.79 5.51
CA PRO A 126 0.78 5.74 6.05
C PRO A 126 1.31 6.69 4.97
N TYR A 127 1.43 7.99 5.30
CA TYR A 127 1.97 9.01 4.38
C TYR A 127 3.39 8.67 3.89
N PHE A 128 4.09 7.79 4.60
CA PHE A 128 5.38 7.24 4.18
C PHE A 128 5.37 6.68 2.75
N LEU A 129 4.28 6.04 2.31
CA LEU A 129 4.11 5.59 0.92
C LEU A 129 4.30 6.73 -0.10
N LYS A 130 3.73 7.90 0.18
CA LYS A 130 3.86 9.08 -0.68
C LYS A 130 5.29 9.62 -0.70
N ILE A 131 6.01 9.51 0.42
CA ILE A 131 7.42 9.87 0.48
C ILE A 131 8.23 8.93 -0.40
N LEU A 132 8.03 7.61 -0.30
CA LEU A 132 8.72 6.61 -1.13
C LEU A 132 8.48 6.83 -2.64
N MET A 133 7.22 7.09 -3.04
CA MET A 133 6.88 7.42 -4.43
C MET A 133 7.57 8.71 -4.91
N ARG A 134 7.50 9.78 -4.13
CA ARG A 134 8.09 11.08 -4.49
C ARG A 134 9.61 11.07 -4.57
N GLU A 135 10.26 10.30 -3.70
CA GLU A 135 11.71 10.09 -3.74
C GLU A 135 12.12 9.15 -4.89
N GLY A 136 11.15 8.54 -5.58
CA GLY A 136 11.41 7.66 -6.73
C GLY A 136 12.17 6.39 -6.35
N VAL A 137 12.07 5.94 -5.10
CA VAL A 137 12.82 4.80 -4.54
C VAL A 137 12.08 3.47 -4.64
N LEU A 138 10.79 3.48 -5.01
CA LEU A 138 10.02 2.27 -5.29
C LEU A 138 10.42 1.65 -6.63
N GLY A 139 10.38 0.32 -6.68
CA GLY A 139 10.62 -0.48 -7.88
C GLY A 139 9.39 -0.53 -8.79
N GLN A 140 9.41 -1.49 -9.72
CA GLN A 140 8.31 -1.77 -10.63
C GLN A 140 7.70 -3.14 -10.31
N ASP A 141 6.42 -3.30 -10.63
CA ASP A 141 5.68 -4.56 -10.59
C ASP A 141 5.30 -4.95 -12.02
N LEU A 142 5.95 -5.98 -12.56
CA LEU A 142 5.85 -6.38 -13.98
C LEU A 142 5.98 -5.23 -14.99
N GLY A 143 6.88 -4.28 -14.72
CA GLY A 143 7.14 -3.11 -15.56
C GLY A 143 6.21 -1.91 -15.28
N LEU A 144 5.15 -2.09 -14.50
CA LEU A 144 4.30 -1.00 -14.03
C LEU A 144 4.94 -0.30 -12.83
N SER A 145 4.95 1.03 -12.87
CA SER A 145 5.46 1.84 -11.76
C SER A 145 4.39 1.94 -10.67
N ILE A 146 4.80 1.85 -9.40
CA ILE A 146 3.89 2.04 -8.27
C ILE A 146 3.51 3.52 -8.18
N SER A 147 2.21 3.80 -8.18
CA SER A 147 1.67 5.15 -8.41
C SER A 147 0.38 5.41 -7.63
N ASP A 148 0.14 6.67 -7.26
CA ASP A 148 -1.14 7.17 -6.76
C ASP A 148 -2.02 7.79 -7.87
N HIS A 149 -1.66 7.56 -9.13
CA HIS A 149 -2.38 7.94 -10.34
C HIS A 149 -2.71 6.69 -11.18
N PRO A 150 -3.85 6.68 -11.90
CA PRO A 150 -4.20 5.57 -12.76
C PRO A 150 -3.24 5.43 -13.95
N HIS A 151 -3.11 4.21 -14.47
CA HIS A 151 -2.40 3.92 -15.70
C HIS A 151 -3.41 3.75 -16.84
N ALA A 152 -3.29 4.54 -17.90
CA ALA A 152 -3.95 4.22 -19.16
C ALA A 152 -3.35 2.92 -19.71
N PHE A 153 -4.20 1.95 -20.06
CA PHE A 153 -3.78 0.57 -20.31
C PHE A 153 -4.58 -0.10 -21.43
N GLY A 154 -3.96 -1.06 -22.12
CA GLY A 154 -4.57 -1.84 -23.21
C GLY A 154 -4.37 -1.24 -24.60
N MET A 155 -3.56 -0.18 -24.73
CA MET A 155 -3.27 0.45 -26.02
C MET A 155 -2.36 -0.44 -26.88
N VAL A 156 -1.33 -1.03 -26.25
CA VAL A 156 -0.37 -1.91 -26.94
C VAL A 156 -0.68 -3.38 -26.70
N GLU A 157 -0.18 -4.25 -27.57
CA GLU A 157 -0.46 -5.69 -27.53
C GLU A 157 -0.02 -6.34 -26.22
N GLN A 158 1.15 -5.95 -25.69
CA GLN A 158 1.68 -6.46 -24.43
C GLN A 158 0.74 -6.18 -23.26
N GLU A 159 0.17 -4.98 -23.18
CA GLU A 159 -0.80 -4.61 -22.13
C GLU A 159 -2.10 -5.41 -22.26
N ARG A 160 -2.58 -5.63 -23.50
CA ARG A 160 -3.76 -6.46 -23.73
C ARG A 160 -3.51 -7.91 -23.30
N LEU A 161 -2.35 -8.47 -23.60
CA LEU A 161 -1.98 -9.81 -23.14
C LEU A 161 -1.94 -9.91 -21.62
N MET A 162 -1.42 -8.89 -20.92
CA MET A 162 -1.47 -8.84 -19.45
C MET A 162 -2.91 -8.79 -18.93
N LEU A 163 -3.79 -7.99 -19.55
CA LEU A 163 -5.21 -7.94 -19.19
C LEU A 163 -5.92 -9.28 -19.46
N VAL A 164 -5.59 -9.99 -20.54
CA VAL A 164 -6.13 -11.33 -20.82
C VAL A 164 -5.75 -12.31 -19.72
N GLN A 165 -4.48 -12.35 -19.33
CA GLN A 165 -4.00 -13.21 -18.24
C GLN A 165 -4.74 -12.93 -16.93
N LEU A 166 -4.95 -11.64 -16.60
CA LEU A 166 -5.76 -11.23 -15.44
C LEU A 166 -7.21 -11.73 -15.56
N CYS A 167 -7.86 -11.52 -16.70
CA CYS A 167 -9.27 -11.90 -16.91
C CYS A 167 -9.48 -13.41 -16.85
N LEU A 168 -8.52 -14.20 -17.35
CA LEU A 168 -8.58 -15.66 -17.31
C LEU A 168 -8.09 -16.25 -15.99
N ASN A 169 -7.67 -15.41 -15.05
CA ASN A 169 -7.05 -15.80 -13.78
C ASN A 169 -5.83 -16.73 -14.00
N GLU A 170 -5.17 -16.57 -15.15
CA GLU A 170 -4.01 -17.36 -15.57
C GLU A 170 -2.74 -16.74 -14.99
N THR A 171 -2.39 -17.12 -13.76
CA THR A 171 -1.08 -16.87 -13.10
C THR A 171 -0.31 -15.62 -13.58
N THR A 172 -0.97 -14.47 -13.60
CA THR A 172 -0.31 -13.17 -13.76
C THR A 172 0.16 -12.73 -12.40
N ALA A 173 1.47 -12.76 -12.18
CA ALA A 173 2.08 -12.50 -10.89
C ALA A 173 2.31 -10.99 -10.66
N PHE A 174 1.28 -10.15 -10.84
CA PHE A 174 1.34 -8.84 -10.21
C PHE A 174 1.50 -9.07 -8.71
N ARG A 175 2.49 -8.42 -8.10
CA ARG A 175 2.69 -8.50 -6.64
C ARG A 175 1.61 -7.72 -5.92
N LEU A 176 1.10 -6.67 -6.56
CA LEU A 176 0.06 -5.80 -6.02
C LEU A 176 -1.29 -6.15 -6.62
N PRO A 177 -2.39 -6.02 -5.85
CA PRO A 177 -3.73 -6.13 -6.40
C PRO A 177 -3.93 -5.17 -7.57
N VAL A 178 -4.72 -5.58 -8.55
CA VAL A 178 -5.04 -4.77 -9.72
C VAL A 178 -6.52 -4.43 -9.71
N VAL A 179 -6.84 -3.14 -9.77
CA VAL A 179 -8.18 -2.64 -10.05
C VAL A 179 -8.24 -2.24 -11.51
N TYR A 180 -8.99 -2.99 -12.31
CA TYR A 180 -9.17 -2.72 -13.73
C TYR A 180 -10.52 -2.04 -13.97
N LEU A 181 -10.48 -0.88 -14.61
CA LEU A 181 -11.62 -0.05 -14.95
C LEU A 181 -11.79 0.00 -16.46
N THR A 182 -13.00 -0.32 -16.91
CA THR A 182 -13.37 -0.24 -18.33
C THR A 182 -14.14 1.03 -18.61
N ARG A 183 -14.06 1.49 -19.87
CA ARG A 183 -14.82 2.65 -20.32
C ARG A 183 -16.20 2.21 -20.79
N ASP A 184 -17.21 2.99 -20.41
CA ASP A 184 -18.55 2.86 -20.96
C ASP A 184 -18.54 3.13 -22.47
N TRP A 185 -19.25 2.32 -23.24
CA TRP A 185 -19.17 2.35 -24.70
C TRP A 185 -19.80 3.60 -25.34
N PHE A 186 -20.71 4.26 -24.62
CA PHE A 186 -21.46 5.42 -25.12
C PHE A 186 -20.86 6.74 -24.63
N THR A 187 -20.46 6.79 -23.36
CA THR A 187 -19.99 7.98 -22.67
C THR A 187 -18.46 8.05 -22.58
N GLU A 188 -17.76 6.93 -22.78
CA GLU A 188 -16.30 6.80 -22.66
C GLU A 188 -15.74 7.12 -21.27
N HIS A 189 -16.62 7.25 -20.28
CA HIS A 189 -16.27 7.50 -18.89
C HIS A 189 -16.19 6.20 -18.09
N CYS A 190 -15.41 6.22 -17.00
CA CYS A 190 -15.43 5.17 -15.99
C CYS A 190 -16.63 5.37 -15.05
N VAL A 191 -17.11 4.27 -14.45
CA VAL A 191 -18.20 4.31 -13.46
C VAL A 191 -17.81 4.96 -12.12
N VAL A 192 -16.50 5.13 -11.88
CA VAL A 192 -15.93 5.79 -10.69
C VAL A 192 -14.93 6.84 -11.10
N ASP A 193 -14.67 7.81 -10.22
CA ASP A 193 -13.53 8.73 -10.35
C ASP A 193 -12.21 7.96 -10.21
N GLU A 194 -11.60 7.64 -11.34
CA GLU A 194 -10.38 6.84 -11.44
C GLU A 194 -9.18 7.50 -10.75
N VAL A 195 -9.12 8.84 -10.77
CA VAL A 195 -8.06 9.61 -10.12
C VAL A 195 -8.26 9.61 -8.61
N GLY A 196 -9.49 9.83 -8.15
CA GLY A 196 -9.85 9.74 -6.74
C GLY A 196 -9.61 8.35 -6.16
N LEU A 197 -9.93 7.29 -6.91
CA LEU A 197 -9.68 5.91 -6.53
C LEU A 197 -8.18 5.62 -6.39
N ALA A 198 -7.36 5.94 -7.40
CA ALA A 198 -5.92 5.73 -7.37
C ALA A 198 -5.26 6.47 -6.21
N ARG A 199 -5.68 7.72 -5.93
CA ARG A 199 -5.18 8.51 -4.79
C ARG A 199 -5.53 7.91 -3.43
N ARG A 200 -6.68 7.24 -3.32
CA ARG A 200 -7.10 6.54 -2.09
C ARG A 200 -6.32 5.24 -1.88
N LEU A 201 -6.03 4.52 -2.96
CA LEU A 201 -5.20 3.31 -2.94
C LEU A 201 -3.71 3.63 -2.74
N CYS A 202 -3.25 4.82 -3.14
CA CYS A 202 -1.92 5.33 -2.78
C CYS A 202 -0.77 4.35 -3.10
N GLY A 203 -0.83 3.69 -4.26
CA GLY A 203 0.18 2.75 -4.72
C GLY A 203 0.15 1.35 -4.09
N VAL A 204 -0.85 1.03 -3.25
CA VAL A 204 -0.98 -0.34 -2.69
C VAL A 204 -1.71 -1.32 -3.62
N ALA A 205 -2.22 -0.80 -4.73
CA ALA A 205 -2.83 -1.54 -5.83
C ALA A 205 -2.63 -0.73 -7.12
N HIS A 206 -2.49 -1.43 -8.24
CA HIS A 206 -2.50 -0.78 -9.56
C HIS A 206 -3.93 -0.42 -9.95
N VAL A 207 -4.15 0.79 -10.44
CA VAL A 207 -5.41 1.18 -11.08
C VAL A 207 -5.15 1.26 -12.58
N LEU A 208 -5.65 0.27 -13.32
CA LEU A 208 -5.55 0.21 -14.76
C LEU A 208 -6.87 0.70 -15.35
N VAL A 209 -6.80 1.70 -16.23
CA VAL A 209 -7.95 2.28 -16.91
C VAL A 209 -7.78 2.04 -18.38
N GLU A 210 -8.80 1.56 -19.06
CA GLU A 210 -8.73 1.40 -20.51
C GLU A 210 -8.32 2.69 -21.21
N SER A 211 -7.35 2.59 -22.11
CA SER A 211 -6.94 3.72 -22.95
C SER A 211 -8.05 4.13 -23.93
N ASP A 212 -8.91 3.18 -24.32
CA ASP A 212 -10.01 3.38 -25.26
C ASP A 212 -11.16 2.38 -24.95
N LYS A 213 -12.42 2.75 -25.26
CA LYS A 213 -13.60 1.89 -25.06
C LYS A 213 -13.57 0.58 -25.86
N ASP A 214 -12.79 0.50 -26.93
CA ASP A 214 -12.64 -0.68 -27.75
C ASP A 214 -11.73 -1.74 -27.12
N VAL A 215 -10.95 -1.40 -26.07
CA VAL A 215 -10.08 -2.36 -25.37
C VAL A 215 -10.88 -3.56 -24.87
N SER A 216 -11.96 -3.34 -24.13
CA SER A 216 -12.82 -4.42 -23.61
C SER A 216 -13.48 -5.25 -24.71
N ARG A 217 -13.71 -4.68 -25.90
CA ARG A 217 -14.23 -5.41 -27.06
C ARG A 217 -13.18 -6.35 -27.64
N ILE A 218 -11.95 -5.87 -27.79
CA ILE A 218 -10.82 -6.71 -28.23
C ILE A 218 -10.58 -7.84 -27.22
N LEU A 219 -10.58 -7.51 -25.92
CA LEU A 219 -10.37 -8.51 -24.86
C LEU A 219 -11.46 -9.58 -24.85
N LYS A 220 -12.72 -9.23 -25.16
CA LYS A 220 -13.83 -10.19 -25.21
C LYS A 220 -13.50 -11.39 -26.08
N ASP A 221 -12.95 -11.16 -27.26
CA ASP A 221 -12.58 -12.24 -28.17
C ASP A 221 -11.37 -13.03 -27.64
N MET A 222 -10.41 -12.35 -27.01
CA MET A 222 -9.20 -12.97 -26.47
C MET A 222 -9.42 -13.81 -25.21
N CYS A 223 -10.40 -13.47 -24.37
CA CYS A 223 -10.68 -14.16 -23.10
C CYS A 223 -12.04 -14.87 -23.06
N SER A 224 -12.66 -15.12 -24.22
CA SER A 224 -13.98 -15.78 -24.32
C SER A 224 -15.08 -15.08 -23.50
N GLY A 225 -15.02 -13.74 -23.44
CA GLY A 225 -16.00 -12.90 -22.74
C GLY A 225 -15.94 -12.93 -21.22
N GLN A 226 -14.83 -13.38 -20.63
CA GLN A 226 -14.63 -13.38 -19.18
C GLN A 226 -14.19 -12.01 -18.63
N ASN A 227 -13.75 -11.09 -19.49
CA ASN A 227 -13.39 -9.74 -19.08
C ASN A 227 -14.62 -8.95 -18.63
N VAL A 228 -14.40 -8.03 -17.70
CA VAL A 228 -15.33 -6.93 -17.47
C VAL A 228 -15.33 -5.97 -18.68
N TYR A 229 -16.44 -5.27 -18.91
CA TYR A 229 -16.63 -4.37 -20.05
C TYR A 229 -17.69 -3.30 -19.76
N ASP A 230 -17.85 -2.33 -20.68
CA ASP A 230 -18.92 -1.32 -20.72
C ASP A 230 -19.14 -0.59 -19.39
N GLY A 231 -18.08 0.09 -18.93
CA GLY A 231 -18.09 0.86 -17.69
C GLY A 231 -17.98 0.01 -16.42
N GLY A 232 -17.78 -1.30 -16.52
CA GLY A 232 -17.56 -2.16 -15.38
C GLY A 232 -16.17 -2.02 -14.73
N MET A 233 -16.03 -2.64 -13.55
CA MET A 233 -14.80 -2.74 -12.77
C MET A 233 -14.53 -4.19 -12.33
N ALA A 234 -13.27 -4.61 -12.36
CA ALA A 234 -12.80 -5.87 -11.80
C ALA A 234 -11.62 -5.66 -10.84
N ILE A 235 -11.48 -6.56 -9.86
CA ILE A 235 -10.35 -6.57 -8.92
C ILE A 235 -9.68 -7.94 -9.00
N TYR A 236 -8.36 -7.94 -9.20
CA TYR A 236 -7.52 -9.12 -9.29
C TYR A 236 -6.46 -9.10 -8.17
N PHE A 237 -6.05 -10.28 -7.70
CA PHE A 237 -5.08 -10.48 -6.62
C PHE A 237 -3.94 -11.41 -7.05
#